data_AF-A0A2N9NVG4-F1
#
_entry.id   AF-A0A2N9NVG4-F1
#
_cell.length_a   1.000
_cell.length_b   1.000
_cell.length_c   1.000
_cell.angle_alpha   90.00
_cell.angle_beta   90.00
_cell.angle_gamma   90.00
#
_symmetry.space_group_name_H-M   'P 1'
#
loop_
_entity.id
_entity.type
_entity.pdbx_description
1 polymer ?
#
loop_
_entity_poly.entity_id
_entity_poly.type
_entity_poly.pdbx_seq_one_letter_code
_entity_poly.pdbx_strand_id
1 'polypeptide(L)'
;MKPTRFVLLLVVGFALGLPLGWHVHSRSLAPTERLLPFWVELGKANESLSSGNDPTVAPLTLFDTNSRTLFYLESDGRHVSAIGADGKLEWCRDPFVDAQLQPYRFKKPLIHTFIFHQGMIGIAFDSTQFGDLDPKTGDFTFHGQD
;
A
#
# COMPACT_ATOMS: atom_id res chain seq x y z
N MET A 1 40.25 15.10 -13.13
CA MET A 1 40.03 15.08 -11.66
C MET A 1 40.54 16.37 -11.05
N LYS A 2 39.61 17.18 -10.50
CA LYS A 2 39.83 18.28 -9.54
C LYS A 2 38.56 18.35 -8.67
N PRO A 3 38.66 18.61 -7.35
CA PRO A 3 37.59 18.38 -6.38
C PRO A 3 36.84 19.67 -6.00
N THR A 4 35.54 19.59 -5.73
CA THR A 4 34.76 20.72 -5.19
C THR A 4 33.67 20.17 -4.24
N ARG A 5 34.01 19.97 -2.96
CA ARG A 5 33.79 20.86 -1.80
C ARG A 5 32.32 21.00 -1.39
N PHE A 6 32.02 20.33 -0.28
CA PHE A 6 30.86 20.54 0.59
C PHE A 6 30.84 21.97 1.13
N VAL A 7 29.66 22.59 1.16
CA VAL A 7 29.39 23.82 1.91
C VAL A 7 28.41 23.48 3.01
N LEU A 8 28.92 23.53 4.24
CA LEU A 8 28.17 23.50 5.50
C LEU A 8 27.68 24.93 5.76
N LEU A 9 26.37 25.16 5.82
CA LEU A 9 25.81 26.45 6.24
C LEU A 9 25.25 26.33 7.65
N LEU A 10 26.05 26.85 8.57
CA LEU A 10 25.75 27.01 9.98
C LEU A 10 25.15 28.41 10.14
N VAL A 11 23.89 28.51 10.58
CA VAL A 11 23.27 29.80 10.90
C VAL A 11 23.02 29.84 12.41
N VAL A 12 23.85 30.62 13.10
CA VAL A 12 23.65 31.06 14.48
C VAL A 12 23.44 32.58 14.43
N GLY A 13 22.38 33.08 15.05
CA GLY A 13 22.12 34.50 15.21
C GLY A 13 21.01 34.75 16.23
N PHE A 14 21.36 35.44 17.32
CA PHE A 14 20.57 35.66 18.54
C PHE A 14 20.12 37.14 18.60
N ALA A 15 18.89 37.37 19.11
CA ALA A 15 18.41 38.48 19.95
C ALA A 15 18.12 39.93 19.44
N LEU A 16 16.83 40.31 19.68
CA LEU A 16 16.24 41.56 20.27
C LEU A 16 15.84 42.79 19.41
N GLY A 17 14.53 43.13 19.42
CA GLY A 17 14.06 44.47 19.85
C GLY A 17 13.27 45.44 18.94
N LEU A 18 11.98 45.14 18.59
CA LEU A 18 10.77 46.03 18.44
C LEU A 18 10.74 47.30 17.50
N PRO A 19 9.58 47.95 17.20
CA PRO A 19 8.28 47.45 16.67
C PRO A 19 7.60 48.33 15.56
N LEU A 20 6.44 47.83 15.06
CA LEU A 20 5.27 48.49 14.41
C LEU A 20 5.35 49.02 12.96
N GLY A 21 4.53 48.42 12.07
CA GLY A 21 4.01 49.10 10.87
C GLY A 21 3.42 48.24 9.72
N TRP A 22 2.13 47.89 9.82
CA TRP A 22 1.12 47.68 8.77
C TRP A 22 1.21 46.56 7.69
N HIS A 23 0.10 45.81 7.67
CA HIS A 23 -0.42 44.76 6.78
C HIS A 23 -0.04 44.74 5.28
N VAL A 24 0.39 43.57 4.81
CA VAL A 24 -0.05 42.99 3.53
C VAL A 24 -0.41 41.52 3.74
N HIS A 25 -1.64 41.17 3.37
CA HIS A 25 -2.16 39.80 3.31
C HIS A 25 -1.54 39.09 2.10
N SER A 26 -0.77 38.01 2.33
CA SER A 26 -0.63 36.94 1.33
C SER A 26 -0.51 35.61 2.05
N ARG A 27 -1.52 34.76 1.84
CA ARG A 27 -1.45 33.34 2.17
C ARG A 27 -0.58 32.68 1.10
N SER A 28 0.48 32.00 1.52
CA SER A 28 1.14 30.98 0.69
C SER A 28 1.25 29.73 1.55
N LEU A 29 0.42 28.74 1.23
CA LEU A 29 0.48 27.39 1.77
C LEU A 29 1.68 26.67 1.17
N ALA A 30 2.27 25.77 1.96
CA ALA A 30 3.53 25.05 1.77
C ALA A 30 3.82 24.52 0.35
N PRO A 31 5.10 24.28 0.00
CA PRO A 31 5.43 23.12 -0.82
C PRO A 31 5.44 21.90 0.10
N THR A 32 4.33 21.16 0.08
CA THR A 32 4.24 19.77 0.53
C THR A 32 5.48 19.03 0.04
N GLU A 33 6.32 18.55 0.97
CA GLU A 33 7.43 17.69 0.62
C GLU A 33 6.89 16.45 -0.11
N ARG A 34 7.45 16.30 -1.29
CA ARG A 34 7.08 15.41 -2.37
C ARG A 34 7.48 13.99 -1.96
N LEU A 35 6.66 13.34 -1.12
CA LEU A 35 6.67 11.89 -1.06
C LEU A 35 6.19 11.42 -2.42
N LEU A 36 7.10 10.81 -3.19
CA LEU A 36 6.94 9.77 -4.22
C LEU A 36 8.08 9.95 -5.26
N PRO A 37 8.84 8.89 -5.61
CA PRO A 37 8.22 7.66 -6.13
C PRO A 37 8.97 6.36 -5.76
N PHE A 38 8.48 5.59 -4.78
CA PHE A 38 8.69 4.14 -4.77
C PHE A 38 7.55 3.39 -5.48
N TRP A 39 6.35 3.99 -5.53
CA TRP A 39 5.16 3.40 -6.18
C TRP A 39 5.28 3.19 -7.70
N VAL A 40 6.29 3.76 -8.35
CA VAL A 40 6.53 3.53 -9.79
C VAL A 40 7.23 2.19 -10.03
N GLU A 41 7.90 1.61 -9.03
CA GLU A 41 8.69 0.39 -9.21
C GLU A 41 7.87 -0.90 -9.01
N LEU A 42 6.94 -0.92 -8.06
CA LEU A 42 6.02 -2.05 -7.86
C LEU A 42 5.06 -2.26 -9.04
N GLY A 43 4.63 -1.17 -9.70
CA GLY A 43 3.79 -1.25 -10.88
C GLY A 43 4.52 -1.69 -12.16
N LYS A 44 5.84 -1.55 -12.23
CA LYS A 44 6.63 -1.83 -13.45
C LYS A 44 7.27 -3.22 -13.49
N ALA A 45 7.45 -3.87 -12.34
CA ALA A 45 8.03 -5.22 -12.30
C ALA A 45 7.10 -6.30 -12.89
N ASN A 46 5.79 -6.03 -13.00
CA ASN A 46 4.79 -7.00 -13.48
C ASN A 46 4.33 -6.79 -14.95
N GLU A 47 4.86 -5.82 -15.69
CA GLU A 47 4.48 -5.61 -17.11
C GLU A 47 5.13 -6.61 -18.08
N SER A 48 6.13 -7.38 -17.64
CA SER A 48 6.78 -8.40 -18.48
C SER A 48 6.49 -9.79 -17.93
N LEU A 49 5.33 -10.37 -18.28
CA LEU A 49 5.06 -11.80 -18.49
C LEU A 49 3.54 -12.17 -18.56
N SER A 50 2.63 -11.23 -18.84
CA SER A 50 1.25 -11.60 -19.22
C SER A 50 1.18 -12.03 -20.70
N SER A 51 1.58 -13.27 -20.95
CA SER A 51 1.29 -13.97 -22.20
C SER A 51 -0.13 -14.54 -22.15
N GLY A 52 -1.14 -13.70 -22.39
CA GLY A 52 -2.47 -14.10 -22.86
C GLY A 52 -3.59 -14.23 -21.82
N ASN A 53 -4.56 -13.32 -21.91
CA ASN A 53 -5.97 -13.42 -21.45
C ASN A 53 -6.30 -13.74 -19.98
N ASP A 54 -5.32 -13.82 -19.06
CA ASP A 54 -5.65 -13.99 -17.65
C ASP A 54 -6.42 -12.75 -17.12
N PRO A 55 -7.56 -12.95 -16.45
CA PRO A 55 -8.36 -11.84 -15.96
C PRO A 55 -7.60 -11.08 -14.86
N THR A 56 -7.53 -9.76 -15.01
CA THR A 56 -6.92 -8.84 -14.04
C THR A 56 -7.99 -8.02 -13.34
N VAL A 57 -7.75 -7.65 -12.08
CA VAL A 57 -8.59 -6.70 -11.35
C VAL A 57 -7.90 -5.35 -11.24
N ALA A 58 -8.68 -4.28 -11.02
CA ALA A 58 -8.10 -3.02 -10.59
C ALA A 58 -7.48 -3.24 -9.19
N PRO A 59 -6.20 -2.89 -8.98
CA PRO A 59 -5.58 -3.08 -7.68
C PRO A 59 -6.27 -2.23 -6.61
N LEU A 60 -6.37 -2.76 -5.40
CA LEU A 60 -7.03 -2.12 -4.26
C LEU A 60 -6.06 -1.94 -3.10
N THR A 61 -6.27 -0.88 -2.30
CA THR A 61 -5.47 -0.62 -1.10
C THR A 61 -6.34 -0.44 0.12
N LEU A 62 -5.95 -1.05 1.23
CA LEU A 62 -6.44 -0.76 2.57
C LEU A 62 -5.28 -0.22 3.41
N PHE A 63 -5.56 0.73 4.30
CA PHE A 63 -4.53 1.29 5.18
C PHE A 63 -5.00 1.19 6.63
N ASP A 64 -4.24 0.47 7.46
CA ASP A 64 -4.46 0.44 8.90
C ASP A 64 -3.67 1.58 9.55
N THR A 65 -4.38 2.57 10.08
CA THR A 65 -3.78 3.73 10.72
C THR A 65 -3.07 3.39 12.03
N ASN A 66 -3.43 2.28 12.69
CA ASN A 66 -2.84 1.88 13.96
C ASN A 66 -1.46 1.27 13.77
N SER A 67 -1.34 0.25 12.90
CA SER A 67 -0.05 -0.36 12.57
C SER A 67 0.75 0.43 11.53
N ARG A 68 0.11 1.39 10.84
CA ARG A 68 0.65 2.09 9.66
C ARG A 68 1.05 1.14 8.53
N THR A 69 0.28 0.05 8.38
CA THR A 69 0.48 -0.95 7.34
C THR A 69 -0.48 -0.68 6.18
N LEU A 70 0.06 -0.74 4.96
CA LEU A 70 -0.72 -0.72 3.73
C LEU A 70 -0.88 -2.16 3.22
N PHE A 71 -2.13 -2.57 3.04
CA PHE A 71 -2.48 -3.83 2.39
C PHE A 71 -2.85 -3.56 0.94
N TYR A 72 -2.24 -4.29 0.03
CA TYR A 72 -2.36 -4.10 -1.41
C TYR A 72 -2.87 -5.39 -2.05
N LEU A 73 -4.04 -5.33 -2.69
CA LEU A 73 -4.51 -6.36 -3.60
C LEU A 73 -3.88 -6.10 -4.97
N GLU A 74 -3.10 -7.08 -5.43
CA GLU A 74 -2.35 -6.99 -6.68
C GLU A 74 -3.28 -7.07 -7.91
N SER A 75 -2.78 -6.61 -9.06
CA SER A 75 -3.55 -6.54 -10.31
C SER A 75 -3.95 -7.92 -10.87
N ASP A 76 -3.29 -8.98 -10.41
CA ASP A 76 -3.67 -10.35 -10.76
C ASP A 76 -4.94 -10.84 -10.03
N GLY A 77 -5.43 -10.05 -9.06
CA GLY A 77 -6.65 -10.29 -8.31
C GLY A 77 -6.58 -11.46 -7.35
N ARG A 78 -5.37 -11.94 -7.02
CA ARG A 78 -5.19 -13.11 -6.14
C ARG A 78 -4.24 -12.83 -5.00
N HIS A 79 -3.17 -12.07 -5.26
CA HIS A 79 -2.17 -11.82 -4.25
C HIS A 79 -2.52 -10.60 -3.40
N VAL A 80 -2.31 -10.73 -2.09
CA VAL A 80 -2.37 -9.64 -1.14
C VAL A 80 -0.99 -9.46 -0.53
N SER A 81 -0.53 -8.22 -0.50
CA SER A 81 0.76 -7.83 0.06
C SER A 81 0.56 -6.87 1.24
N ALA A 82 1.32 -7.04 2.33
CA ALA A 82 1.41 -6.07 3.42
C ALA A 82 2.73 -5.30 3.33
N ILE A 83 2.62 -3.99 3.41
CA ILE A 83 3.74 -3.06 3.31
C ILE A 83 3.75 -2.21 4.58
N GLY A 84 4.80 -2.33 5.36
CA GLY A 84 4.97 -1.61 6.62
C GLY A 84 5.19 -0.11 6.40
N ALA A 85 5.16 0.64 7.50
CA ALA A 85 5.32 2.10 7.49
C ALA A 85 6.65 2.59 6.90
N ASP A 86 7.68 1.74 6.90
CA ASP A 86 8.99 2.01 6.32
C ASP A 86 9.06 1.69 4.82
N GLY A 87 7.95 1.25 4.22
CA GLY A 87 7.85 0.86 2.82
C GLY A 87 8.36 -0.54 2.52
N LYS A 88 8.74 -1.34 3.54
CA LYS A 88 9.17 -2.72 3.32
C LYS A 88 7.98 -3.67 3.20
N LEU A 89 8.13 -4.64 2.31
CA LEU A 89 7.23 -5.78 2.21
C LEU A 89 7.37 -6.64 3.47
N GLU A 90 6.28 -6.81 4.23
CA GLU A 90 6.22 -7.67 5.40
C GLU A 90 5.84 -9.10 5.01
N TRP A 91 4.85 -9.24 4.13
CA TRP A 91 4.42 -10.51 3.54
C TRP A 91 3.68 -10.31 2.22
N CYS A 92 3.61 -11.38 1.41
CA CYS A 92 2.80 -11.51 0.20
C CYS A 92 2.20 -12.92 0.19
N ARG A 93 0.88 -13.03 -0.04
CA ARG A 93 0.10 -14.28 0.09
C ARG A 93 -0.90 -14.44 -1.04
N ASP A 94 -1.19 -15.69 -1.40
CA ASP A 94 -2.35 -16.07 -2.24
C ASP A 94 -3.33 -16.80 -1.32
N PRO A 95 -4.33 -16.12 -0.74
CA PRO A 95 -5.22 -16.70 0.27
C PRO A 95 -5.93 -17.98 -0.19
N PHE A 96 -6.17 -18.13 -1.50
CA PHE A 96 -6.81 -19.31 -2.06
C PHE A 96 -5.86 -20.53 -2.05
N VAL A 97 -4.61 -20.34 -2.49
CA VAL A 97 -3.59 -21.41 -2.53
C VAL A 97 -3.11 -21.75 -1.13
N ASP A 98 -2.80 -20.73 -0.33
CA ASP A 98 -2.20 -20.89 0.99
C ASP A 98 -3.14 -21.63 1.95
N ALA A 99 -4.45 -21.38 1.87
CA ALA A 99 -5.46 -22.11 2.63
C ALA A 99 -5.92 -23.43 1.98
N GLN A 100 -5.28 -23.85 0.88
CA GLN A 100 -5.57 -25.09 0.16
C GLN A 100 -7.05 -25.24 -0.23
N LEU A 101 -7.69 -24.13 -0.60
CA LEU A 101 -9.10 -24.14 -0.98
C LEU A 101 -9.29 -24.99 -2.23
N GLN A 102 -10.33 -25.81 -2.21
CA GLN A 102 -10.74 -26.53 -3.40
C GLN A 102 -11.47 -25.56 -4.35
N PRO A 103 -11.26 -25.67 -5.67
CA PRO A 103 -12.01 -24.90 -6.65
C PRO A 103 -13.52 -25.04 -6.47
N TYR A 104 -14.22 -23.90 -6.42
CA TYR A 104 -15.67 -23.81 -6.43
C TYR A 104 -16.10 -22.81 -7.49
N ARG A 105 -16.96 -23.21 -8.44
CA ARG A 105 -17.42 -22.44 -9.63
C ARG A 105 -16.32 -22.04 -10.63
N PHE A 106 -15.17 -21.58 -10.16
CA PHE A 106 -14.01 -21.18 -10.95
C PHE A 106 -12.78 -21.97 -10.52
N LYS A 107 -11.92 -22.31 -11.49
CA LYS A 107 -10.63 -22.98 -11.22
C LYS A 107 -9.60 -22.04 -10.61
N LYS A 108 -9.70 -20.74 -10.94
CA LYS A 108 -8.80 -19.67 -10.52
C LYS A 108 -9.66 -18.48 -10.11
N PRO A 109 -10.27 -18.52 -8.91
CA PRO A 109 -11.13 -17.43 -8.46
C PRO A 109 -10.30 -16.18 -8.15
N LEU A 110 -10.94 -15.02 -8.33
CA LEU A 110 -10.37 -13.71 -8.05
C LEU A 110 -11.00 -13.13 -6.78
N ILE A 111 -10.22 -12.34 -6.05
CA ILE A 111 -10.70 -11.57 -4.90
C ILE A 111 -11.63 -10.46 -5.43
N HIS A 112 -12.91 -10.57 -5.10
CA HIS A 112 -13.95 -9.61 -5.46
C HIS A 112 -14.20 -8.59 -4.34
N THR A 113 -14.18 -9.05 -3.08
CA THR A 113 -14.34 -8.21 -1.89
C THR A 113 -13.04 -8.18 -1.11
N PHE A 114 -12.58 -6.98 -0.77
CA PHE A 114 -11.36 -6.74 0.00
C PHE A 114 -11.59 -5.54 0.93
N ILE A 115 -11.89 -5.80 2.20
CA ILE A 115 -12.30 -4.77 3.17
C ILE A 115 -11.66 -4.98 4.54
N PHE A 116 -11.50 -3.90 5.31
CA PHE A 116 -11.04 -3.99 6.70
C PHE A 116 -12.24 -4.00 7.64
N HIS A 117 -12.38 -5.02 8.49
CA HIS A 117 -13.49 -5.16 9.44
C HIS A 117 -13.02 -5.79 10.75
N GLN A 118 -13.27 -5.11 11.87
CA GLN A 118 -12.97 -5.60 13.23
C GLN A 118 -11.52 -6.07 13.45
N GLY A 119 -10.56 -5.40 12.80
CA GLY A 119 -9.14 -5.75 12.94
C GLY A 119 -8.68 -6.92 12.07
N MET A 120 -9.57 -7.44 11.21
CA MET A 120 -9.28 -8.44 10.20
C MET A 120 -9.50 -7.86 8.80
N ILE A 121 -8.92 -8.51 7.78
CA ILE A 121 -9.18 -8.18 6.39
C ILE A 121 -10.16 -9.22 5.84
N GLY A 122 -11.40 -8.80 5.58
CA GLY A 122 -12.42 -9.66 4.98
C GLY A 122 -12.15 -9.83 3.49
N ILE A 123 -12.14 -11.08 3.03
CA ILE A 123 -11.96 -11.47 1.64
C ILE A 123 -13.16 -12.30 1.18
N ALA A 124 -13.71 -11.94 0.03
CA ALA A 124 -14.62 -12.81 -0.72
C ALA A 124 -14.15 -12.95 -2.15
N PHE A 125 -14.18 -14.19 -2.64
CA PHE A 125 -13.84 -14.54 -4.00
C PHE A 125 -15.08 -14.41 -4.92
N ASP A 126 -14.85 -14.22 -6.22
CA ASP A 126 -15.90 -14.31 -7.25
C ASP A 126 -16.54 -15.70 -7.34
N SER A 127 -15.88 -16.73 -6.79
CA SER A 127 -16.45 -18.05 -6.54
C SER A 127 -17.51 -18.09 -5.44
N THR A 128 -17.69 -17.01 -4.68
CA THR A 128 -18.47 -16.90 -3.44
C THR A 128 -17.91 -17.62 -2.22
N GLN A 129 -16.71 -18.19 -2.31
CA GLN A 129 -15.94 -18.56 -1.12
C GLN A 129 -15.51 -17.29 -0.37
N PHE A 130 -15.50 -17.32 0.96
CA PHE A 130 -15.12 -16.16 1.76
C PHE A 130 -14.44 -16.56 3.08
N GLY A 131 -13.74 -15.60 3.65
CA GLY A 131 -12.96 -15.77 4.88
C GLY A 131 -12.34 -14.47 5.36
N ASP A 132 -11.57 -14.57 6.43
CA ASP A 132 -10.82 -13.46 7.00
C ASP A 132 -9.31 -13.71 6.91
N LEU A 133 -8.55 -12.67 6.60
CA LEU A 133 -7.10 -12.66 6.54
C LEU A 133 -6.53 -11.93 7.76
N ASP A 134 -5.59 -12.57 8.48
CA ASP A 134 -4.87 -11.94 9.60
C ASP A 134 -3.92 -10.87 9.05
N PRO A 135 -4.05 -9.58 9.45
CA PRO A 135 -3.22 -8.51 8.92
C PRO A 135 -1.72 -8.63 9.29
N LYS A 136 -1.37 -9.37 10.34
CA LYS A 136 0.02 -9.52 10.79
C LYS A 136 0.76 -10.63 10.05
N THR A 137 0.07 -11.73 9.75
CA THR A 137 0.71 -12.93 9.16
C THR A 137 0.33 -13.17 7.70
N GLY A 138 -0.78 -12.58 7.27
CA GLY A 138 -1.43 -12.89 6.00
C GLY A 138 -2.09 -14.27 5.96
N ASP A 139 -2.30 -14.92 7.11
CA ASP A 139 -2.95 -16.23 7.15
C ASP A 139 -4.46 -16.09 6.91
N PHE A 140 -4.99 -16.89 6.00
CA PHE A 140 -6.40 -16.87 5.63
C PHE A 140 -7.19 -17.95 6.38
N THR A 141 -8.28 -17.55 7.02
CA THR A 141 -9.24 -18.43 7.68
C THR A 141 -10.51 -18.51 6.86
N PHE A 142 -10.79 -19.69 6.31
CA PHE A 142 -12.02 -19.95 5.54
C PHE A 142 -13.26 -19.96 6.44
N HIS A 143 -14.34 -19.28 6.02
CA HIS A 143 -15.60 -19.22 6.76
C HIS A 143 -16.76 -19.91 6.04
N GLY A 144 -16.71 -20.04 4.72
CA GLY A 144 -17.75 -20.73 3.98
C GLY A 144 -17.84 -20.33 2.51
N GLN A 145 -18.93 -20.75 1.89
CA GLN A 145 -19.29 -20.45 0.50
C GLN A 145 -20.81 -20.45 0.34
N ASP A 146 -21.31 -19.68 -0.62
CA ASP A 146 -22.73 -19.61 -1.01
C ASP A 146 -22.94 -19.95 -2.50
#